data_AF-A0A831LZT1-F1
#
_entry.id   AF-A0A831LZT1-F1
#
_cell.length_a   1.000
_cell.length_b   1.000
_cell.length_c   1.000
_cell.angle_alpha   90.00
_cell.angle_beta   90.00
_cell.angle_gamma   90.00
#
_symmetry.space_group_name_H-M   'P 1'
#
loop_
_entity.id
_entity.type
_entity.pdbx_description
1 polymer ?
#
loop_
_entity_poly.entity_id
_entity_poly.type
_entity_poly.pdbx_seq_one_letter_code
_entity_poly.pdbx_strand_id
1 'polypeptide(L)'
;MLRAVEGLRPERAGSVAEFREALREVGLRARGEVTDSLTHAIAQAAMAEERAAFVRYISSVTDEEMQMAEPLPHRRTLAPEEEAALRRTLLDRWGAGRGYWFPISGEAPPEFALAFHTDWFDEAKGRVVGELLGAHGVERVFELREHGEDHYEIGLKAFDPHYNGAEGFWFSRESDWVVYASHESSITIAGEWLVAGFRERFGDCNRYQYGGPFSTPDLRGTWDWESTR
;
A
#
# COMPACT_ATOMS: atom_id res chain seq x y z
N MET A 1 5.52 -17.56 -3.92
CA MET A 1 6.74 -17.33 -4.73
C MET A 1 7.05 -15.84 -4.86
N LEU A 2 6.15 -15.03 -5.44
CA LEU A 2 6.36 -13.60 -5.65
C LEU A 2 6.77 -12.84 -4.38
N ARG A 3 6.04 -13.01 -3.26
CA ARG A 3 6.38 -12.40 -1.97
C ARG A 3 7.82 -12.69 -1.51
N ALA A 4 8.26 -13.94 -1.67
CA ALA A 4 9.62 -14.31 -1.27
C ALA A 4 10.67 -13.65 -2.18
N VAL A 5 10.36 -13.45 -3.46
CA VAL A 5 11.20 -12.70 -4.41
C VAL A 5 11.24 -11.22 -4.04
N GLU A 6 10.10 -10.60 -3.72
CA GLU A 6 9.99 -9.20 -3.24
C GLU A 6 10.64 -8.97 -1.86
N GLY A 7 10.90 -10.05 -1.12
CA GLY A 7 11.66 -10.04 0.12
C GLY A 7 13.18 -9.92 -0.10
N LEU A 8 13.68 -10.21 -1.31
CA LEU A 8 15.10 -10.04 -1.63
C LEU A 8 15.47 -8.56 -1.71
N ARG A 9 16.76 -8.27 -1.50
CA ARG A 9 17.33 -6.92 -1.52
C ARG A 9 18.51 -6.90 -2.48
N PRO A 10 18.36 -6.36 -3.71
CA PRO A 10 19.45 -6.28 -4.68
C PRO A 10 20.70 -5.63 -4.11
N GLU A 11 20.55 -4.59 -3.28
CA GLU A 11 21.63 -3.85 -2.63
C GLU A 11 22.41 -4.67 -1.59
N ARG A 12 21.89 -5.83 -1.17
CA ARG A 12 22.60 -6.77 -0.30
C ARG A 12 23.39 -7.82 -1.07
N ALA A 13 23.18 -7.95 -2.38
CA ALA A 13 23.98 -8.82 -3.22
C ALA A 13 25.27 -8.10 -3.63
N GLY A 14 26.41 -8.79 -3.58
CA GLY A 14 27.69 -8.27 -4.03
C GLY A 14 27.83 -8.25 -5.55
N SER A 15 26.94 -8.94 -6.27
CA SER A 15 26.90 -8.92 -7.74
C SER A 15 25.53 -9.34 -8.30
N VAL A 16 25.32 -9.07 -9.59
CA VAL A 16 24.15 -9.57 -10.35
C VAL A 16 24.09 -11.11 -10.35
N ALA A 17 25.24 -11.78 -10.44
CA ALA A 17 25.32 -13.23 -10.41
C ALA A 17 24.86 -13.79 -9.05
N GLU A 18 25.29 -13.18 -7.95
CA GLU A 18 24.83 -13.54 -6.60
C GLU A 18 23.33 -13.30 -6.43
N PHE A 19 22.81 -12.18 -6.94
CA PHE A 19 21.38 -11.89 -6.88
C PHE A 19 20.57 -12.89 -7.71
N ARG A 20 21.06 -13.28 -8.89
CA ARG A 20 20.45 -14.30 -9.74
C ARG A 20 20.39 -15.65 -9.01
N GLU A 21 21.43 -16.02 -8.27
CA GLU A 21 21.43 -17.25 -7.48
C GLU A 21 20.44 -17.18 -6.31
N ALA A 22 20.38 -16.05 -5.60
CA ALA A 22 19.39 -15.83 -4.55
C ALA A 22 17.95 -15.95 -5.09
N LEU A 23 17.67 -15.38 -6.27
CA LEU A 23 16.37 -15.50 -6.95
C LEU A 23 16.03 -16.96 -7.26
N ARG A 24 16.99 -17.74 -7.77
CA ARG A 24 16.78 -19.17 -8.07
C ARG A 24 16.45 -19.97 -6.82
N GLU A 25 17.23 -19.79 -5.75
CA GLU A 25 17.02 -20.47 -4.48
C GLU A 25 15.66 -20.11 -3.87
N VAL A 26 15.28 -18.83 -3.89
CA VAL A 26 13.95 -18.39 -3.46
C VAL A 26 12.86 -19.01 -4.32
N GLY A 27 12.99 -18.98 -5.65
CA GLY A 27 12.02 -19.58 -6.57
C GLY A 27 11.77 -21.06 -6.29
N LEU A 28 12.83 -21.82 -5.96
CA LEU A 28 12.74 -23.24 -5.63
C LEU A 28 12.07 -23.51 -4.28
N ARG A 29 12.33 -22.66 -3.28
CA ARG A 29 11.96 -22.93 -1.88
C ARG A 29 10.75 -22.16 -1.40
N ALA A 30 10.30 -21.14 -2.14
CA ALA A 30 9.21 -20.28 -1.72
C ALA A 30 7.97 -21.10 -1.35
N ARG A 31 7.45 -20.84 -0.15
CA ARG A 31 6.21 -21.38 0.38
C ARG A 31 5.17 -20.27 0.50
N GLY A 32 3.98 -20.62 0.96
CA GLY A 32 2.80 -19.77 0.97
C GLY A 32 1.54 -20.64 1.05
N GLU A 33 0.42 -20.03 1.40
CA GLU A 33 -0.83 -20.69 1.72
C GLU A 33 -1.28 -21.73 0.68
N VAL A 34 -1.19 -21.37 -0.61
CA VAL A 34 -1.50 -22.28 -1.72
C VAL A 34 -0.56 -23.48 -1.74
N THR A 35 0.76 -23.27 -1.60
CA THR A 35 1.75 -24.34 -1.68
C THR A 35 1.80 -25.24 -0.44
N ASP A 36 1.49 -24.69 0.74
CA ASP A 36 1.52 -25.42 2.01
C ASP A 36 0.28 -26.30 2.19
N SER A 37 -0.83 -25.96 1.51
CA SER A 37 -2.08 -26.72 1.53
C SER A 37 -2.18 -27.78 0.41
N LEU A 38 -1.18 -27.90 -0.47
CA LEU A 38 -1.18 -28.88 -1.57
C LEU A 38 -1.00 -30.31 -1.06
N THR A 39 -2.09 -31.05 -0.98
CA THR A 39 -2.09 -32.48 -0.66
C THR A 39 -2.20 -33.39 -1.89
N HIS A 40 -2.69 -32.85 -3.02
CA HIS A 40 -2.92 -33.63 -4.23
C HIS A 40 -1.65 -33.76 -5.08
N ALA A 41 -1.28 -34.99 -5.47
CA ALA A 41 -0.04 -35.28 -6.19
C ALA A 41 0.11 -34.49 -7.51
N ILE A 42 -0.97 -34.33 -8.28
CA ILE A 42 -0.95 -33.54 -9.52
C ILE A 42 -0.59 -32.06 -9.24
N ALA A 43 -1.14 -31.48 -8.17
CA ALA A 43 -0.87 -30.09 -7.83
C ALA A 43 0.56 -29.89 -7.35
N GLN A 44 1.10 -30.86 -6.60
CA GLN A 44 2.51 -30.86 -6.20
C GLN A 44 3.45 -30.97 -7.41
N ALA A 45 3.13 -31.85 -8.38
CA ALA A 45 3.89 -31.99 -9.61
C ALA A 45 3.87 -30.70 -10.45
N ALA A 46 2.68 -30.12 -10.67
CA ALA A 46 2.54 -28.85 -11.36
C ALA A 46 3.35 -27.73 -10.68
N MET A 47 3.29 -27.64 -9.35
CA MET A 47 4.08 -26.65 -8.60
C MET A 47 5.59 -26.86 -8.76
N ALA A 48 6.06 -28.12 -8.81
CA ALA A 48 7.48 -28.41 -9.06
C ALA A 48 7.89 -28.03 -10.50
N GLU A 49 7.02 -28.26 -11.48
CA GLU A 49 7.24 -27.87 -12.88
C GLU A 49 7.35 -26.35 -13.03
N GLU A 50 6.44 -25.59 -12.39
CA GLU A 50 6.47 -24.13 -12.39
C GLU A 50 7.76 -23.58 -11.75
N ARG A 51 8.19 -24.15 -10.63
CA ARG A 51 9.46 -23.77 -9.99
C ARG A 51 10.66 -24.04 -10.89
N ALA A 52 10.68 -25.18 -11.57
CA ALA A 52 11.72 -25.52 -12.51
C ALA A 52 11.71 -24.59 -13.74
N ALA A 53 10.52 -24.22 -14.24
CA ALA A 53 10.36 -23.26 -15.32
C ALA A 53 10.89 -21.87 -14.95
N PHE A 54 10.54 -21.38 -13.76
CA PHE A 54 11.07 -20.12 -13.22
C PHE A 54 12.60 -20.13 -13.14
N VAL A 55 13.20 -21.19 -12.56
CA VAL A 55 14.66 -21.29 -12.47
C VAL A 55 15.33 -21.30 -13.84
N ARG A 56 14.77 -22.03 -14.81
CA ARG A 56 15.27 -22.04 -16.18
C ARG A 56 15.22 -20.64 -16.78
N TYR A 57 14.11 -19.93 -16.63
CA TYR A 57 13.96 -18.56 -17.11
C TYR A 57 15.01 -17.61 -16.50
N ILE A 58 15.13 -17.58 -15.17
CA ILE A 58 16.12 -16.73 -14.48
C ILE A 58 17.56 -17.05 -14.93
N SER A 59 17.83 -18.32 -15.25
CA SER A 59 19.14 -18.75 -15.74
C SER A 59 19.40 -18.41 -17.21
N SER A 60 18.35 -18.22 -18.02
CA SER A 60 18.48 -17.89 -19.44
C SER A 60 18.56 -16.40 -19.71
N VAL A 61 18.07 -15.56 -18.80
CA VAL A 61 18.08 -14.09 -18.97
C VAL A 61 19.51 -13.57 -19.05
N THR A 62 19.83 -12.94 -20.18
CA THR A 62 21.13 -12.33 -20.47
C THR A 62 21.24 -10.91 -19.91
N ASP A 63 22.47 -10.40 -19.81
CA ASP A 63 22.71 -9.03 -19.35
C ASP A 63 22.14 -7.98 -20.31
N GLU A 64 22.13 -8.28 -21.61
CA GLU A 64 21.53 -7.41 -22.64
C GLU A 64 20.00 -7.33 -22.47
N GLU A 65 19.33 -8.48 -22.27
CA GLU A 65 17.89 -8.52 -21.99
C GLU A 65 17.53 -7.77 -20.70
N MET A 66 18.35 -7.88 -19.64
CA MET A 66 18.12 -7.12 -18.39
C MET A 66 18.26 -5.61 -18.59
N GLN A 67 19.21 -5.17 -19.42
CA GLN A 67 19.41 -3.74 -19.68
C GLN A 67 18.31 -3.15 -20.57
N MET A 68 17.72 -3.95 -21.47
CA MET A 68 16.61 -3.52 -22.32
C MET A 68 15.26 -3.56 -21.61
N ALA A 69 15.15 -4.27 -20.49
CA ALA A 69 13.91 -4.36 -19.73
C ALA A 69 13.58 -3.02 -19.05
N GLU A 70 12.33 -2.57 -19.19
CA GLU A 70 11.83 -1.43 -18.42
C GLU A 70 11.78 -1.79 -16.93
N PRO A 71 12.40 -0.99 -16.04
CA PRO A 71 12.34 -1.24 -14.61
C PRO A 71 10.91 -1.18 -14.09
N LEU A 72 10.50 -2.22 -13.37
CA LEU A 72 9.23 -2.19 -12.64
C LEU A 72 9.28 -1.10 -11.54
N PRO A 73 8.13 -0.52 -11.17
CA PRO A 73 8.03 0.33 -9.99
C PRO A 73 8.63 -0.37 -8.76
N HIS A 74 9.33 0.39 -7.91
CA HIS A 74 9.89 -0.15 -6.69
C HIS A 74 8.79 -0.80 -5.83
N ARG A 75 9.02 -2.03 -5.37
CA ARG A 75 8.15 -2.74 -4.43
C ARG A 75 8.98 -3.74 -3.66
N ARG A 76 8.87 -3.73 -2.33
CA ARG A 76 9.52 -4.72 -1.46
C ARG A 76 8.64 -5.05 -0.26
N THR A 77 8.66 -6.30 0.19
CA THR A 77 7.97 -6.70 1.42
C THR A 77 8.72 -6.18 2.65
N LEU A 78 8.00 -5.71 3.67
CA LEU A 78 8.58 -5.29 4.94
C LEU A 78 8.95 -6.48 5.82
N ALA A 79 10.05 -6.36 6.57
CA ALA A 79 10.37 -7.34 7.61
C ALA A 79 9.43 -7.15 8.82
N PRO A 80 9.12 -8.20 9.61
CA PRO A 80 8.21 -8.09 10.75
C PRO A 80 8.62 -7.01 11.77
N GLU A 81 9.92 -6.86 12.03
CA GLU A 81 10.44 -5.85 12.95
C GLU A 81 10.29 -4.43 12.38
N GLU A 82 10.47 -4.27 11.07
CA GLU A 82 10.28 -3.00 10.36
C GLU A 82 8.81 -2.60 10.34
N GLU A 83 7.92 -3.55 10.04
CA GLU A 83 6.47 -3.36 10.10
C GLU A 83 6.02 -2.94 11.51
N ALA A 84 6.48 -3.65 12.54
CA ALA A 84 6.13 -3.34 13.92
C ALA A 84 6.59 -1.92 14.33
N ALA A 85 7.79 -1.51 13.88
CA ALA A 85 8.30 -0.16 14.10
C ALA A 85 7.45 0.89 13.37
N LEU A 86 7.08 0.64 12.12
CA LEU A 86 6.25 1.56 11.32
C LEU A 86 4.83 1.69 11.89
N ARG A 87 4.21 0.58 12.34
CA ARG A 87 2.92 0.61 13.05
C ARG A 87 3.00 1.43 14.34
N ARG A 88 4.13 1.34 15.07
CA ARG A 88 4.36 2.16 16.25
C ARG A 88 4.43 3.65 15.88
N THR A 89 5.16 4.00 14.83
CA THR A 89 5.24 5.39 14.36
C THR A 89 3.86 5.94 13.96
N LEU A 90 3.05 5.18 13.22
CA LEU A 90 1.67 5.57 12.91
C LEU A 90 0.82 5.78 14.15
N LEU A 91 0.90 4.85 15.11
CA LEU A 91 0.13 4.92 16.33
C LEU A 91 0.51 6.13 17.18
N ASP A 92 1.81 6.36 17.36
CA ASP A 92 2.31 7.43 18.21
C ASP A 92 2.03 8.81 17.61
N ARG A 93 2.03 8.94 16.28
CA ARG A 93 1.81 10.22 15.58
C ARG A 93 0.33 10.51 15.33
N TRP A 94 -0.44 9.51 14.93
CA TRP A 94 -1.78 9.68 14.39
C TRP A 94 -2.88 8.96 15.17
N GLY A 95 -2.52 8.14 16.16
CA GLY A 95 -3.45 7.18 16.77
C GLY A 95 -3.87 6.06 15.81
N ALA A 96 -3.13 5.86 14.72
CA ALA A 96 -3.49 4.97 13.61
C ALA A 96 -2.73 3.63 13.65
N GLY A 97 -3.08 2.70 12.75
CA GLY A 97 -2.29 1.50 12.48
C GLY A 97 -2.67 0.23 13.24
N ARG A 98 -3.80 0.23 13.97
CA ARG A 98 -4.38 -0.93 14.67
C ARG A 98 -5.87 -1.14 14.35
N GLY A 99 -6.19 -1.35 13.07
CA GLY A 99 -7.56 -1.53 12.60
C GLY A 99 -8.17 -0.22 12.11
N TYR A 100 -9.43 0.03 12.47
CA TYR A 100 -10.14 1.24 12.07
C TYR A 100 -9.49 2.51 12.60
N TRP A 101 -9.48 3.54 11.77
CA TRP A 101 -8.99 4.86 12.13
C TRP A 101 -10.05 5.93 11.79
N PHE A 102 -9.71 7.20 11.96
CA PHE A 102 -10.59 8.31 11.62
C PHE A 102 -11.01 8.23 10.14
N PRO A 103 -12.31 8.36 9.81
CA PRO A 103 -13.40 8.82 10.68
C PRO A 103 -14.17 7.74 11.47
N ILE A 104 -13.85 6.46 11.29
CA ILE A 104 -14.68 5.32 11.72
C ILE A 104 -14.52 5.00 13.20
N SER A 105 -13.33 5.26 13.76
CA SER A 105 -13.05 4.96 15.17
C SER A 105 -13.94 5.72 16.17
N GLY A 106 -14.66 6.76 15.73
CA GLY A 106 -15.45 7.64 16.59
C GLY A 106 -14.59 8.58 17.45
N GLU A 107 -13.27 8.52 17.31
CA GLU A 107 -12.35 9.46 17.93
C GLU A 107 -12.39 10.82 17.23
N ALA A 108 -11.90 11.85 17.92
CA ALA A 108 -11.79 13.18 17.31
C ALA A 108 -10.86 13.16 16.09
N PRO A 109 -11.13 13.97 15.05
CA PRO A 109 -10.22 14.09 13.91
C PRO A 109 -8.81 14.48 14.40
N PRO A 110 -7.76 13.81 13.91
CA PRO A 110 -6.40 14.28 14.08
C PRO A 110 -6.25 15.70 13.52
N GLU A 111 -5.27 16.44 14.06
CA GLU A 111 -4.92 17.74 13.51
C GLU A 111 -4.51 17.61 12.04
N PHE A 112 -5.01 18.52 11.19
CA PHE A 112 -4.80 18.47 9.74
C PHE A 112 -5.22 17.14 9.11
N ALA A 113 -6.38 16.59 9.50
CA ALA A 113 -7.02 15.48 8.81
C ALA A 113 -8.28 15.94 8.04
N LEU A 114 -8.43 15.42 6.82
CA LEU A 114 -9.64 15.53 6.01
C LEU A 114 -10.09 14.12 5.66
N ALA A 115 -11.36 13.80 5.92
CA ALA A 115 -11.94 12.53 5.50
C ALA A 115 -13.12 12.74 4.57
N PHE A 116 -13.24 11.89 3.57
CA PHE A 116 -14.22 11.98 2.49
C PHE A 116 -14.83 10.61 2.22
N HIS A 117 -16.02 10.61 1.64
CA HIS A 117 -16.56 9.41 1.03
C HIS A 117 -15.88 9.14 -0.30
N THR A 118 -15.74 7.87 -0.65
CA THR A 118 -15.17 7.43 -1.93
C THR A 118 -15.98 7.88 -3.14
N ASP A 119 -17.30 8.15 -3.00
CA ASP A 119 -18.09 8.73 -4.10
C ASP A 119 -17.62 10.14 -4.51
N TRP A 120 -17.16 10.94 -3.53
CA TRP A 120 -16.61 12.27 -3.82
C TRP A 120 -15.11 12.18 -4.11
N PHE A 121 -14.39 11.33 -3.37
CA PHE A 121 -12.96 11.09 -3.55
C PHE A 121 -12.70 10.01 -4.60
N ASP A 122 -12.75 10.43 -5.86
CA ASP A 122 -12.47 9.58 -7.02
C ASP A 122 -10.97 9.37 -7.29
N GLU A 123 -10.65 8.49 -8.24
CA GLU A 123 -9.29 8.21 -8.70
C GLU A 123 -8.53 9.46 -9.17
N ALA A 124 -9.22 10.48 -9.69
CA ALA A 124 -8.59 11.72 -10.09
C ALA A 124 -8.05 12.49 -8.88
N LYS A 125 -8.79 12.51 -7.76
CA LYS A 125 -8.33 13.10 -6.49
C LYS A 125 -7.22 12.27 -5.85
N GLY A 126 -7.29 10.95 -5.95
CA GLY A 126 -6.19 10.05 -5.56
C GLY A 126 -4.90 10.36 -6.31
N ARG A 127 -4.97 10.59 -7.64
CA ARG A 127 -3.81 11.02 -8.44
C ARG A 127 -3.26 12.37 -8.01
N VAL A 128 -4.13 13.33 -7.67
CA VAL A 128 -3.67 14.64 -7.15
C VAL A 128 -2.92 14.49 -5.83
N VAL A 129 -3.34 13.58 -4.95
CA VAL A 129 -2.55 13.25 -3.74
C VAL A 129 -1.17 12.72 -4.13
N GLY A 130 -1.09 11.81 -5.10
CA GLY A 130 0.18 11.35 -5.66
C GLY A 130 1.06 12.47 -6.23
N GLU A 131 0.47 13.42 -6.95
CA GLU A 131 1.18 14.61 -7.47
C GLU A 131 1.71 15.50 -6.36
N LEU A 132 0.92 15.75 -5.32
CA LEU A 132 1.32 16.55 -4.16
C LEU A 132 2.48 15.89 -3.40
N LEU A 133 2.41 14.58 -3.22
CA LEU A 133 3.50 13.78 -2.63
C LEU A 133 4.78 13.91 -3.46
N GLY A 134 4.68 13.73 -4.78
CA GLY A 134 5.83 13.86 -5.69
C GLY A 134 6.41 15.27 -5.72
N ALA A 135 5.57 16.30 -5.71
CA ALA A 135 6.00 17.71 -5.62
C ALA A 135 6.71 18.03 -4.29
N HIS A 136 6.40 17.29 -3.23
CA HIS A 136 7.09 17.38 -1.94
C HIS A 136 8.35 16.50 -1.85
N GLY A 137 8.76 15.85 -2.94
CA GLY A 137 9.95 15.02 -3.00
C GLY A 137 9.78 13.60 -2.46
N VAL A 138 8.53 13.14 -2.26
CA VAL A 138 8.26 11.75 -1.88
C VAL A 138 8.52 10.84 -3.08
N GLU A 139 9.48 9.92 -2.94
CA GLU A 139 9.76 8.92 -3.98
C GLU A 139 9.19 7.54 -3.61
N ARG A 140 9.01 7.28 -2.32
CA ARG A 140 8.62 5.98 -1.76
C ARG A 140 7.62 6.15 -0.63
N VAL A 141 6.77 5.14 -0.48
CA VAL A 141 5.64 5.12 0.44
C VAL A 141 5.59 3.76 1.14
N PHE A 142 5.31 3.75 2.44
CA PHE A 142 4.98 2.52 3.15
C PHE A 142 3.49 2.24 3.04
N GLU A 143 3.14 1.02 2.66
CA GLU A 143 1.78 0.50 2.61
C GLU A 143 1.61 -0.55 3.70
N LEU A 144 0.74 -0.28 4.67
CA LEU A 144 0.33 -1.24 5.69
C LEU A 144 -1.14 -1.58 5.52
N ARG A 145 -1.45 -2.88 5.56
CA ARG A 145 -2.81 -3.41 5.49
C ARG A 145 -3.29 -3.88 6.85
N GLU A 146 -4.60 -3.90 7.05
CA GLU A 146 -5.21 -4.42 8.29
C GLU A 146 -4.92 -5.90 8.50
N HIS A 147 -5.05 -6.67 7.43
CA HIS A 147 -4.93 -8.12 7.42
C HIS A 147 -4.08 -8.55 6.22
N GLY A 148 -3.65 -9.80 6.27
CA GLY A 148 -2.72 -10.37 5.30
C GLY A 148 -1.27 -10.09 5.68
N GLU A 149 -0.36 -10.69 4.92
CA GLU A 149 1.07 -10.58 5.15
C GLU A 149 1.75 -9.58 4.18
N ASP A 150 0.91 -8.76 3.55
CA ASP A 150 1.19 -7.91 2.41
C ASP A 150 1.38 -6.47 2.89
N HIS A 151 2.60 -6.20 3.35
CA HIS A 151 3.06 -4.89 3.81
C HIS A 151 4.31 -4.52 3.03
N TYR A 152 4.32 -3.31 2.46
CA TYR A 152 5.30 -2.96 1.46
C TYR A 152 5.93 -1.59 1.69
N GLU A 153 7.15 -1.43 1.18
CA GLU A 153 7.61 -0.14 0.69
C GLU A 153 7.45 -0.16 -0.83
N ILE A 154 6.72 0.81 -1.36
CA ILE A 154 6.44 0.97 -2.79
C ILE A 154 6.97 2.30 -3.30
N GLY A 155 7.33 2.36 -4.57
CA GLY A 155 7.62 3.61 -5.25
C GLY A 155 6.34 4.41 -5.46
N LEU A 156 6.43 5.74 -5.47
CA LEU A 156 5.26 6.62 -5.64
C LEU A 156 4.48 6.33 -6.94
N LYS A 157 5.11 5.80 -7.99
CA LYS A 157 4.40 5.39 -9.22
C LYS A 157 3.41 4.23 -9.02
N ALA A 158 3.58 3.44 -7.96
CA ALA A 158 2.69 2.35 -7.57
C ALA A 158 1.73 2.77 -6.45
N PHE A 159 1.77 4.03 -6.03
CA PHE A 159 0.86 4.56 -5.02
C PHE A 159 -0.56 4.64 -5.58
N ASP A 160 -1.46 3.87 -4.96
CA ASP A 160 -2.86 3.78 -5.34
C ASP A 160 -3.72 3.63 -4.08
N PRO A 161 -4.09 4.75 -3.43
CA PRO A 161 -4.73 4.74 -2.12
C PRO A 161 -6.24 4.45 -2.26
N HIS A 162 -6.58 3.18 -2.50
CA HIS A 162 -7.97 2.73 -2.51
C HIS A 162 -8.17 1.46 -1.68
N TYR A 163 -9.41 1.27 -1.23
CA TYR A 163 -9.82 0.04 -0.57
C TYR A 163 -9.92 -1.09 -1.61
N ASN A 164 -9.17 -2.16 -1.40
CA ASN A 164 -9.11 -3.32 -2.30
C ASN A 164 -9.46 -4.64 -1.59
N GLY A 165 -10.24 -4.57 -0.52
CA GLY A 165 -10.63 -5.72 0.32
C GLY A 165 -10.00 -5.72 1.71
N ALA A 166 -9.05 -4.83 2.00
CA ALA A 166 -8.50 -4.60 3.33
C ALA A 166 -8.24 -3.11 3.55
N GLU A 167 -8.40 -2.64 4.80
CA GLU A 167 -8.01 -1.29 5.16
C GLU A 167 -6.54 -1.06 4.80
N GLY A 168 -6.23 0.13 4.29
CA GLY A 168 -4.88 0.49 3.87
C GLY A 168 -4.42 1.79 4.50
N PHE A 169 -3.16 1.82 4.93
CA PHE A 169 -2.45 3.01 5.38
C PHE A 169 -1.24 3.24 4.47
N TRP A 170 -1.10 4.47 3.99
CA TRP A 170 0.04 4.92 3.19
C TRP A 170 0.70 6.13 3.82
N PHE A 171 2.01 6.10 4.03
CA PHE A 171 2.72 7.14 4.79
C PHE A 171 4.24 7.11 4.51
N SER A 172 4.95 8.14 4.98
CA SER A 172 6.42 8.23 4.96
C SER A 172 7.04 7.53 6.19
N ARG A 173 8.38 7.38 6.22
CA ARG A 173 9.06 6.82 7.40
C ARG A 173 8.87 7.71 8.63
N GLU A 174 8.88 9.00 8.41
CA GLU A 174 8.72 10.06 9.40
C GLU A 174 7.25 10.21 9.83
N SER A 175 6.30 9.68 9.04
CA SER A 175 4.87 9.75 9.29
C SER A 175 4.35 11.19 9.43
N ASP A 176 4.94 12.11 8.67
CA ASP A 176 4.53 13.52 8.63
C ASP A 176 3.20 13.73 7.85
N TRP A 177 2.80 12.72 7.08
CA TRP A 177 1.50 12.59 6.42
C TRP A 177 1.04 11.13 6.47
N VAL A 178 -0.27 10.91 6.28
CA VAL A 178 -0.85 9.59 6.10
C VAL A 178 -2.09 9.66 5.22
N VAL A 179 -2.27 8.65 4.37
CA VAL A 179 -3.51 8.39 3.65
C VAL A 179 -4.07 7.07 4.16
N TYR A 180 -5.38 7.02 4.39
CA TYR A 180 -6.06 5.85 4.92
C TYR A 180 -7.31 5.58 4.10
N ALA A 181 -7.50 4.33 3.66
CA ALA A 181 -8.69 3.91 2.91
C ALA A 181 -9.36 2.74 3.63
N SER A 182 -10.71 2.81 3.71
CA SER A 182 -11.51 1.90 4.51
C SER A 182 -12.63 1.19 3.74
N HIS A 183 -13.06 0.04 4.26
CA HIS A 183 -14.24 -0.70 3.82
C HIS A 183 -15.54 0.09 4.01
N GLU A 184 -15.60 1.02 4.96
CA GLU A 184 -16.76 1.91 5.18
C GLU A 184 -16.81 3.07 4.17
N SER A 185 -16.30 2.84 2.95
CA SER A 185 -16.32 3.82 1.84
C SER A 185 -15.75 5.18 2.21
N SER A 186 -14.73 5.20 3.07
CA SER A 186 -14.06 6.44 3.47
C SER A 186 -12.59 6.44 3.10
N ILE A 187 -12.09 7.64 2.81
CA ILE A 187 -10.68 7.93 2.61
C ILE A 187 -10.31 9.17 3.41
N THR A 188 -9.23 9.04 4.18
CA THR A 188 -8.68 10.11 5.01
C THR A 188 -7.31 10.48 4.48
N ILE A 189 -7.08 11.78 4.34
CA ILE A 189 -5.73 12.34 4.16
C ILE A 189 -5.39 13.17 5.39
N ALA A 190 -4.18 13.02 5.91
CA ALA A 190 -3.70 13.81 7.02
C ALA A 190 -2.25 14.24 6.82
N GLY A 191 -1.89 15.37 7.42
CA GLY A 191 -0.59 16.04 7.25
C GLY A 191 -0.78 17.48 6.80
N GLU A 192 -0.16 18.42 7.51
CA GLU A 192 -0.38 19.86 7.32
C GLU A 192 -0.21 20.31 5.86
N TRP A 193 0.96 20.02 5.28
CA TRP A 193 1.29 20.44 3.92
C TRP A 193 0.45 19.70 2.87
N LEU A 194 0.11 18.43 3.12
CA LEU A 194 -0.69 17.62 2.20
C LEU A 194 -2.13 18.14 2.15
N VAL A 195 -2.70 18.42 3.31
CA VAL A 195 -4.05 19.00 3.45
C VAL A 195 -4.10 20.41 2.87
N ALA A 196 -3.08 21.23 3.10
CA ALA A 196 -3.00 22.56 2.49
C ALA A 196 -2.97 22.49 0.95
N GLY A 197 -2.10 21.64 0.39
CA GLY A 197 -2.00 21.45 -1.06
C GLY A 197 -3.28 20.88 -1.67
N PHE A 198 -3.95 19.96 -0.96
CA PHE A 198 -5.22 19.41 -1.42
C PHE A 198 -6.33 20.47 -1.45
N ARG A 199 -6.42 21.32 -0.41
CA ARG A 199 -7.35 22.46 -0.36
C ARG A 199 -7.10 23.50 -1.45
N GLU A 200 -5.84 23.73 -1.81
CA GLU A 200 -5.50 24.64 -2.90
C GLU A 200 -6.03 24.12 -4.25
N ARG A 201 -5.97 22.80 -4.47
CA ARG A 201 -6.50 22.15 -5.67
C ARG A 201 -8.03 22.01 -5.65
N PHE A 202 -8.63 21.82 -4.48
CA PHE A 202 -10.05 21.60 -4.29
C PHE A 202 -10.62 22.53 -3.20
N GLY A 203 -10.80 23.81 -3.55
CA GLY A 203 -11.20 24.85 -2.59
C GLY A 203 -12.56 24.64 -1.90
N ASP A 204 -13.41 23.79 -2.45
CA ASP A 204 -14.72 23.41 -1.91
C ASP A 204 -14.70 22.11 -1.09
N CYS A 205 -13.55 21.45 -0.93
CA CYS A 205 -13.46 20.14 -0.27
C CYS A 205 -14.04 20.12 1.15
N ASN A 206 -13.94 21.24 1.89
CA ASN A 206 -14.48 21.35 3.26
C ASN A 206 -16.01 21.20 3.31
N ARG A 207 -16.73 21.32 2.18
CA ARG A 207 -18.18 21.07 2.09
C ARG A 207 -18.52 19.59 2.01
N TYR A 208 -17.56 18.77 1.60
CA TYR A 208 -17.72 17.34 1.34
C TYR A 208 -16.97 16.48 2.36
N GLN A 209 -16.25 17.12 3.29
CA GLN A 209 -15.57 16.43 4.36
C GLN A 209 -16.58 15.84 5.35
N TYR A 210 -16.16 14.79 6.04
CA TYR A 210 -16.89 14.17 7.12
C TYR A 210 -17.27 15.19 8.20
N GLY A 211 -18.57 15.29 8.50
CA GLY A 211 -19.14 16.29 9.41
C GLY A 211 -19.58 15.79 10.79
N GLY A 212 -19.59 14.49 11.02
CA GLY A 212 -20.16 13.90 12.25
C GLY A 212 -20.31 12.38 12.17
N PRO A 213 -20.70 11.71 13.26
CA PRO A 213 -20.59 10.26 13.42
C PRO A 213 -21.14 9.46 12.23
N PHE A 214 -20.49 8.34 11.90
CA PHE A 214 -21.06 7.25 11.11
C PHE A 214 -22.29 6.68 11.84
N SER A 215 -23.44 7.32 11.65
CA SER A 215 -24.71 6.83 12.21
C SER A 215 -25.90 7.28 11.37
N THR A 216 -25.82 7.05 10.06
CA THR A 216 -27.03 6.92 9.23
C THR A 216 -27.29 5.43 8.96
N PRO A 217 -28.56 4.99 8.85
CA PRO A 217 -28.91 3.58 8.63
C PRO A 217 -28.34 2.93 7.35
N ASP A 218 -27.78 3.72 6.44
CA ASP A 218 -27.18 3.28 5.19
C ASP A 218 -25.65 3.18 5.24
N LEU A 219 -25.04 3.29 6.43
CA LEU A 219 -23.58 3.24 6.66
C LEU A 219 -22.78 4.32 5.91
N ARG A 220 -23.47 5.28 5.29
CA ARG A 220 -22.83 6.41 4.65
C ARG A 220 -22.31 7.38 5.71
N GLY A 221 -22.85 7.44 6.92
CA GLY A 221 -22.51 8.55 7.81
C GLY A 221 -23.11 9.85 7.28
N THR A 222 -23.02 10.90 8.08
CA THR A 222 -23.64 12.19 7.76
C THR A 222 -22.78 12.98 6.77
N TRP A 223 -22.82 12.51 5.54
CA TRP A 223 -22.28 13.16 4.36
C TRP A 223 -23.27 14.22 3.86
N ASP A 224 -23.06 15.48 4.22
CA ASP A 224 -24.07 16.54 4.17
C ASP A 224 -24.31 17.14 2.75
N TRP A 225 -24.31 16.33 1.68
CA TRP A 225 -24.41 16.81 0.28
C TRP A 225 -25.73 16.52 -0.45
N GLU A 226 -26.68 15.80 0.15
CA GLU A 226 -28.00 15.55 -0.49
C GLU A 226 -28.91 16.80 -0.54
N SER A 227 -28.48 17.93 0.02
CA SER A 227 -29.26 19.19 0.04
C SER A 227 -29.04 20.11 -1.18
N THR A 228 -28.26 19.69 -2.19
CA THR A 228 -27.95 20.54 -3.36
C THR A 228 -28.08 19.80 -4.69
N ARG A 229 -29.28 19.27 -4.97
CA ARG A 229 -29.73 18.97 -6.34
C ARG A 229 -30.73 20.01 -6.81
#